data_AF-A0A3N5N998-F1
#
_entry.id   AF-A0A3N5N998-F1
#
_cell.length_a   1.000
_cell.length_b   1.000
_cell.length_c   1.000
_cell.angle_alpha   90.00
_cell.angle_beta   90.00
_cell.angle_gamma   90.00
#
_symmetry.space_group_name_H-M   'P 1'
#
loop_
_entity.id
_entity.type
_entity.pdbx_description
1 polymer ?
#
loop_
_entity_poly.entity_id
_entity_poly.type
_entity_poly.pdbx_seq_one_letter_code
_entity_poly.pdbx_strand_id
1 'polypeptide(L)'
;MRTEVHVHGNLRFMKDVSPAQIESGLRPWLAYLDIDSVEEARSLEQEEPGIAYDNAARELTICWTGEVGRNFHRCVEESMQSLGPLTDGTTVIELTYFHDDGQDESQLIFVGPTPESIHEAQRLRMSEDVQYLLGRHFGREAIERVVSVVNELFDQDWSDRQKLGELQTSEHLPLARHKHLH
;
A
#
# COMPACT_ATOMS: atom_id res chain seq x y z
N MET A 1 -17.26 -17.24 2.64
CA MET A 1 -17.79 -15.87 2.52
C MET A 1 -16.90 -15.18 1.51
N ARG A 2 -17.49 -14.56 0.48
CA ARG A 2 -16.77 -13.68 -0.41
C ARG A 2 -17.00 -12.26 0.11
N THR A 3 -15.96 -11.46 0.13
CA THR A 3 -15.98 -10.06 0.59
C THR A 3 -15.55 -9.22 -0.61
N GLU A 4 -16.24 -8.13 -0.89
CA GLU A 4 -15.79 -7.21 -1.93
C GLU A 4 -14.59 -6.42 -1.41
N VAL A 5 -13.60 -6.19 -2.28
CA VAL A 5 -12.45 -5.36 -1.96
C VAL A 5 -12.15 -4.42 -3.12
N HIS A 6 -11.85 -3.17 -2.80
CA HIS A 6 -11.25 -2.22 -3.71
C HIS A 6 -9.75 -2.11 -3.41
N VAL A 7 -8.92 -2.25 -4.44
CA VAL A 7 -7.48 -2.04 -4.37
C VAL A 7 -7.11 -0.83 -5.21
N HIS A 8 -6.43 0.13 -4.58
CA HIS A 8 -6.07 1.40 -5.17
C HIS A 8 -4.58 1.72 -4.97
N GLY A 9 -3.93 2.20 -6.02
CA GLY A 9 -2.60 2.79 -5.91
C GLY A 9 -1.85 2.80 -7.24
N ASN A 10 -0.68 3.44 -7.24
CA ASN A 10 0.17 3.53 -8.41
C ASN A 10 1.61 3.17 -8.05
N LEU A 11 2.25 2.34 -8.86
CA LEU A 11 3.65 1.95 -8.74
C LEU A 11 4.42 2.50 -9.94
N ARG A 12 5.46 3.29 -9.67
CA ARG A 12 6.36 3.77 -10.71
C ARG A 12 7.66 2.99 -10.70
N PHE A 13 8.12 2.59 -11.89
CA PHE A 13 9.26 1.69 -12.05
C PHE A 13 10.52 2.37 -12.59
N MET A 14 11.66 1.80 -12.22
CA MET A 14 12.97 2.17 -12.76
C MET A 14 13.02 1.98 -14.29
N LYS A 15 13.95 2.70 -14.95
CA LYS A 15 13.99 2.81 -16.42
C LYS A 15 14.26 1.49 -17.16
N ASP A 16 14.89 0.54 -16.49
CA ASP A 16 15.35 -0.74 -17.01
C ASP A 16 14.42 -1.92 -16.69
N VAL A 17 13.30 -1.66 -15.99
CA VAL A 17 12.30 -2.68 -15.69
C VAL A 17 11.46 -2.96 -16.93
N SER A 18 11.45 -4.22 -17.34
CA SER A 18 10.63 -4.70 -18.47
C SER A 18 9.20 -5.02 -18.04
N PRO A 19 8.21 -4.95 -18.96
CA PRO A 19 6.83 -5.38 -18.68
C PRO A 19 6.76 -6.83 -18.14
N ALA A 20 7.60 -7.73 -18.66
CA ALA A 20 7.65 -9.12 -18.21
C ALA A 20 8.09 -9.27 -16.74
N GLN A 21 8.96 -8.39 -16.23
CA GLN A 21 9.32 -8.39 -14.81
C GLN A 21 8.16 -7.92 -13.93
N ILE A 22 7.38 -6.95 -14.39
CA ILE A 22 6.20 -6.46 -13.69
C ILE A 22 5.12 -7.55 -13.64
N GLU A 23 4.82 -8.17 -14.77
CA GLU A 23 3.87 -9.28 -14.85
C GLU A 23 4.32 -10.48 -14.01
N SER A 24 5.61 -10.80 -14.01
CA SER A 24 6.19 -11.81 -13.11
C SER A 24 6.00 -11.46 -11.63
N GLY A 25 6.14 -10.18 -11.24
CA GLY A 25 5.87 -9.72 -9.88
C GLY A 25 4.39 -9.80 -9.50
N LEU A 26 3.49 -9.59 -10.45
CA LEU A 26 2.04 -9.73 -10.27
C LEU A 26 1.55 -11.19 -10.28
N ARG A 27 2.40 -12.17 -10.56
CA ARG A 27 1.98 -13.57 -10.73
C ARG A 27 1.19 -14.15 -9.56
N PRO A 28 1.52 -13.90 -8.27
CA PRO A 28 0.69 -14.36 -7.15
C PRO A 28 -0.76 -13.86 -7.24
N TRP A 29 -0.97 -12.58 -7.58
CA TRP A 29 -2.30 -12.01 -7.75
C TRP A 29 -3.00 -12.53 -9.01
N LEU A 30 -2.31 -12.59 -10.16
CA LEU A 30 -2.91 -13.13 -11.40
C LEU A 30 -3.35 -14.60 -11.22
N ALA A 31 -2.52 -15.41 -10.55
CA ALA A 31 -2.85 -16.80 -10.24
C ALA A 31 -4.03 -16.92 -9.26
N TYR A 32 -4.19 -15.97 -8.34
CA TYR A 32 -5.36 -15.92 -7.45
C TYR A 32 -6.66 -15.67 -8.24
N LEU A 33 -6.59 -14.78 -9.24
CA LEU A 33 -7.72 -14.42 -10.10
C LEU A 33 -8.00 -15.45 -11.21
N ASP A 34 -7.14 -16.46 -11.36
CA ASP A 34 -7.20 -17.47 -12.44
C ASP A 34 -7.14 -16.82 -13.84
N ILE A 35 -6.25 -15.84 -14.01
CA ILE A 35 -5.99 -15.14 -15.27
C ILE A 35 -4.51 -15.24 -15.65
N ASP A 36 -4.21 -15.13 -16.94
CA ASP A 36 -2.85 -15.29 -17.44
C ASP A 36 -2.10 -13.96 -17.56
N SER A 37 -2.79 -12.85 -17.85
CA SER A 37 -2.17 -11.54 -18.03
C SER A 37 -2.87 -10.39 -17.29
N VAL A 38 -2.14 -9.28 -17.12
CA VAL A 38 -2.64 -8.07 -16.44
C VAL A 38 -3.81 -7.44 -17.19
N GLU A 39 -3.84 -7.53 -18.51
CA GLU A 39 -4.92 -6.99 -19.35
C GLU A 39 -6.28 -7.66 -19.09
N GLU A 40 -6.29 -8.85 -18.51
CA GLU A 40 -7.50 -9.60 -18.13
C GLU A 40 -8.02 -9.19 -16.73
N ALA A 41 -7.24 -8.46 -15.93
CA ALA A 41 -7.59 -8.03 -14.58
C ALA A 41 -8.59 -6.85 -14.59
N ARG A 42 -9.78 -7.10 -15.12
CA ARG A 42 -10.90 -6.15 -15.14
C ARG A 42 -11.52 -6.01 -13.75
N SER A 43 -11.91 -4.79 -13.42
CA SER A 43 -12.70 -4.52 -12.21
C SER A 43 -14.16 -4.93 -12.40
N LEU A 44 -14.84 -5.27 -11.30
CA LEU A 44 -16.30 -5.40 -11.27
C LEU A 44 -17.00 -4.06 -11.55
N GLU A 45 -16.38 -2.94 -11.15
CA GLU A 45 -16.86 -1.59 -11.40
C GLU A 45 -16.41 -1.11 -12.79
N GLN A 46 -17.37 -0.83 -13.67
CA GLN A 46 -17.10 -0.57 -15.10
C GLN A 46 -16.30 0.71 -15.38
N GLU A 47 -16.39 1.69 -14.49
CA GLU A 47 -15.67 2.96 -14.59
C GLU A 47 -14.20 2.84 -14.17
N GLU A 48 -13.83 1.71 -13.53
CA GLU A 48 -12.48 1.48 -13.07
C GLU A 48 -11.63 0.81 -14.17
N PRO A 49 -10.39 1.28 -14.39
CA PRO A 49 -9.51 0.73 -15.42
C PRO A 49 -9.04 -0.71 -15.12
N GLY A 50 -9.20 -1.18 -13.87
CA GLY A 50 -8.63 -2.43 -13.38
C GLY A 50 -7.15 -2.28 -13.05
N ILE A 51 -6.36 -3.27 -13.45
CA ILE A 51 -4.89 -3.22 -13.35
C ILE A 51 -4.33 -2.93 -14.74
N ALA A 52 -3.54 -1.86 -14.87
CA ALA A 52 -3.02 -1.43 -16.17
C ALA A 52 -1.58 -0.92 -16.06
N TYR A 53 -0.71 -1.35 -16.98
CA TYR A 53 0.66 -0.87 -17.08
C TYR A 53 0.84 0.04 -18.30
N ASP A 54 1.26 1.29 -18.05
CA ASP A 54 1.69 2.23 -19.09
C ASP A 54 3.21 2.17 -19.21
N ASN A 55 3.69 1.57 -20.32
CA ASN A 55 5.11 1.44 -20.60
C ASN A 55 5.82 2.77 -20.88
N ALA A 56 5.12 3.78 -21.41
CA ALA A 56 5.71 5.10 -21.66
C ALA A 56 5.90 5.87 -20.34
N ALA A 57 4.92 5.79 -19.44
CA ALA A 57 5.01 6.38 -18.10
C ALA A 57 5.88 5.56 -17.13
N ARG A 58 6.05 4.26 -17.40
CA ARG A 58 6.60 3.24 -16.48
C ARG A 58 5.81 3.18 -15.19
N GLU A 59 4.49 3.17 -15.32
CA GLU A 59 3.56 3.23 -14.20
C GLU A 59 2.55 2.10 -14.29
N LEU A 60 2.40 1.34 -13.20
CA LEU A 60 1.31 0.41 -13.00
C LEU A 60 0.24 1.12 -12.16
N THR A 61 -0.91 1.35 -12.78
CA THR A 61 -2.10 1.90 -12.14
C THR A 61 -2.99 0.75 -11.68
N ILE A 62 -3.39 0.80 -10.42
CA ILE A 62 -4.28 -0.17 -9.79
C ILE A 62 -5.51 0.61 -9.31
N CYS A 63 -6.64 0.28 -9.90
CA CYS A 63 -7.97 0.70 -9.44
C CYS A 63 -8.88 -0.47 -9.78
N TRP A 64 -8.95 -1.44 -8.86
CA TRP A 64 -9.55 -2.74 -9.12
C TRP A 64 -10.46 -3.14 -7.97
N THR A 65 -11.70 -3.48 -8.31
CA THR A 65 -12.72 -3.98 -7.38
C THR A 65 -13.08 -5.41 -7.73
N GLY A 66 -13.15 -6.29 -6.74
CA GLY A 66 -13.51 -7.69 -6.95
C GLY A 66 -14.04 -8.41 -5.72
N GLU A 67 -14.77 -9.50 -5.95
CA GLU A 67 -15.17 -10.45 -4.91
C GLU A 67 -14.00 -11.35 -4.54
N VAL A 68 -13.53 -11.25 -3.29
CA VAL A 68 -12.37 -12.00 -2.82
C VAL A 68 -12.70 -12.92 -1.66
N GLY A 69 -11.91 -13.97 -1.52
CA GLY A 69 -11.98 -14.93 -0.44
C GLY A 69 -10.69 -15.01 0.37
N ARG A 70 -10.49 -16.16 1.01
CA ARG A 70 -9.27 -16.44 1.78
C ARG A 70 -8.02 -16.24 0.92
N ASN A 71 -6.94 -15.80 1.55
CA ASN A 71 -5.60 -15.62 0.95
C ASN A 71 -5.45 -14.46 -0.03
N PHE A 72 -6.50 -13.69 -0.34
CA PHE A 72 -6.37 -12.54 -1.24
C PHE A 72 -5.36 -11.52 -0.74
N HIS A 73 -5.47 -11.11 0.53
CA HIS A 73 -4.53 -10.16 1.11
C HIS A 73 -3.07 -10.62 0.95
N ARG A 74 -2.82 -11.90 1.25
CA ARG A 74 -1.50 -12.52 1.13
C ARG A 74 -0.97 -12.50 -0.31
N CYS A 75 -1.81 -12.78 -1.32
CA CYS A 75 -1.32 -12.78 -2.70
C CYS A 75 -1.02 -11.36 -3.19
N VAL A 76 -1.80 -10.36 -2.78
CA VAL A 76 -1.50 -8.94 -3.07
C VAL A 76 -0.18 -8.56 -2.40
N GLU A 77 0.02 -8.90 -1.13
CA GLU A 77 1.26 -8.64 -0.39
C GLU A 77 2.48 -9.31 -1.03
N GLU A 78 2.39 -10.60 -1.40
CA GLU A 78 3.47 -11.32 -2.11
C GLU A 78 3.80 -10.66 -3.46
N SER A 79 2.78 -10.17 -4.18
CA SER A 79 2.99 -9.41 -5.41
C SER A 79 3.67 -8.06 -5.16
N MET A 80 3.22 -7.31 -4.16
CA MET A 80 3.83 -6.03 -3.80
C MET A 80 5.26 -6.19 -3.31
N GLN A 81 5.55 -7.24 -2.53
CA GLN A 81 6.91 -7.57 -2.09
C GLN A 81 7.84 -7.87 -3.28
N SER A 82 7.31 -8.52 -4.32
CA SER A 82 8.05 -8.84 -5.55
C SER A 82 8.28 -7.61 -6.42
N LEU A 83 7.32 -6.68 -6.47
CA LEU A 83 7.39 -5.46 -7.27
C LEU A 83 8.22 -4.35 -6.60
N GLY A 84 8.21 -4.27 -5.26
CA GLY A 84 8.88 -3.22 -4.48
C GLY A 84 10.31 -2.93 -4.94
N PRO A 85 11.21 -3.92 -5.03
CA PRO A 85 12.59 -3.73 -5.48
C PRO A 85 12.75 -3.16 -6.90
N LEU A 86 11.69 -3.19 -7.73
CA LEU A 86 11.68 -2.67 -9.10
C LEU A 86 11.22 -1.20 -9.18
N THR A 87 10.65 -0.66 -8.10
CA THR A 87 10.10 0.69 -8.05
C THR A 87 11.20 1.76 -7.97
N ASP A 88 10.93 2.96 -8.48
CA ASP A 88 11.86 4.10 -8.38
C ASP A 88 11.68 4.95 -7.11
N GLY A 89 10.71 4.60 -6.26
CA GLY A 89 10.44 5.21 -4.97
C GLY A 89 9.34 4.44 -4.22
N THR A 90 9.15 4.78 -2.94
CA THR A 90 8.09 4.17 -2.13
C THR A 90 6.72 4.79 -2.45
N THR A 91 5.72 3.93 -2.62
CA THR A 91 4.30 4.28 -2.75
C THR A 91 3.46 3.53 -1.73
N VAL A 92 2.17 3.83 -1.67
CA VAL A 92 1.19 3.14 -0.82
C VAL A 92 0.10 2.54 -1.69
N ILE A 93 -0.19 1.27 -1.46
CA ILE A 93 -1.37 0.59 -2.00
C ILE A 93 -2.41 0.48 -0.88
N GLU A 94 -3.62 0.96 -1.15
CA GLU A 94 -4.75 0.93 -0.23
C GLU A 94 -5.70 -0.21 -0.63
N LEU A 95 -6.09 -1.02 0.34
CA LEU A 95 -7.09 -2.07 0.20
C LEU A 95 -8.27 -1.69 1.10
N THR A 96 -9.47 -1.60 0.55
CA THR A 96 -10.70 -1.36 1.32
C THR A 96 -11.65 -2.53 1.11
N TYR A 97 -11.93 -3.26 2.19
CA TYR A 97 -12.88 -4.36 2.21
C TYR A 97 -14.26 -3.86 2.61
N PHE A 98 -15.27 -4.21 1.82
CA PHE A 98 -16.67 -3.88 2.08
C PHE A 98 -17.39 -5.09 2.67
N HIS A 99 -17.90 -4.97 3.89
CA HIS A 99 -18.63 -6.03 4.57
C HIS A 99 -20.15 -5.88 4.39
N ASP A 100 -20.86 -7.01 4.39
CA ASP A 100 -22.33 -7.05 4.24
C ASP A 100 -23.08 -6.28 5.34
N ASP A 101 -22.45 -6.02 6.49
CA ASP A 101 -23.02 -5.24 7.59
C ASP A 101 -22.82 -3.72 7.42
N GLY A 102 -22.26 -3.29 6.28
CA GLY A 102 -22.01 -1.89 5.94
C GLY A 102 -20.78 -1.30 6.62
N GLN A 103 -19.91 -2.13 7.22
CA GLN A 103 -18.60 -1.69 7.70
C GLN A 103 -17.56 -1.84 6.60
N ASP A 104 -16.67 -0.85 6.53
CA ASP A 104 -15.53 -0.86 5.62
C ASP A 104 -14.24 -0.99 6.44
N GLU A 105 -13.35 -1.90 6.03
CA GLU A 105 -12.02 -2.08 6.63
C GLU A 105 -10.94 -1.69 5.62
N SER A 106 -10.18 -0.63 5.90
CA SER A 106 -9.06 -0.21 5.06
C SER A 106 -7.71 -0.65 5.62
N GLN A 107 -6.81 -1.03 4.72
CA GLN A 107 -5.45 -1.47 5.03
C GLN A 107 -4.48 -0.82 4.05
N LEU A 108 -3.29 -0.48 4.53
CA LEU A 108 -2.22 0.08 3.71
C LEU A 108 -1.08 -0.92 3.56
N ILE A 109 -0.54 -1.00 2.35
CA ILE A 109 0.68 -1.72 2.01
C ILE A 109 1.68 -0.70 1.46
N PHE A 110 2.77 -0.47 2.19
CA PHE A 110 3.86 0.35 1.69
C PHE A 110 4.75 -0.49 0.78
N VAL A 111 5.03 0.01 -0.43
CA VAL A 111 5.76 -0.72 -1.46
C VAL A 111 6.89 0.16 -1.96
N GLY A 112 8.13 -0.32 -1.86
CA GLY A 112 9.29 0.48 -2.22
C GLY A 112 10.56 -0.35 -2.46
N PRO A 113 11.64 0.28 -2.93
CA PRO A 113 12.85 -0.41 -3.36
C PRO A 113 13.63 -1.05 -2.21
N THR A 114 13.60 -0.45 -1.00
CA THR A 114 14.30 -0.99 0.16
C THR A 114 13.47 -0.86 1.44
N PRO A 115 13.75 -1.67 2.47
CA PRO A 115 13.12 -1.53 3.77
C PRO A 115 13.31 -0.13 4.38
N GLU A 116 14.47 0.49 4.18
CA GLU A 116 14.77 1.86 4.64
C GLU A 116 13.84 2.88 3.98
N SER A 117 13.61 2.76 2.67
CA SER A 117 12.76 3.71 1.95
C SER A 117 11.29 3.56 2.33
N ILE A 118 10.86 2.35 2.70
CA ILE A 118 9.52 2.08 3.20
C ILE A 118 9.32 2.67 4.57
N HIS A 119 10.25 2.41 5.48
CA HIS A 119 10.21 2.94 6.83
C HIS A 119 10.21 4.49 6.85
N GLU A 120 11.02 5.11 5.99
CA GLU A 120 11.01 6.58 5.87
C GLU A 120 9.69 7.11 5.31
N ALA A 121 9.08 6.43 4.34
CA ALA A 121 7.77 6.83 3.83
C ALA A 121 6.66 6.72 4.90
N GLN A 122 6.70 5.67 5.73
CA GLN A 122 5.79 5.52 6.87
C GLN A 122 5.97 6.64 7.89
N ARG A 123 7.23 6.99 8.21
CA ARG A 123 7.56 8.10 9.12
C ARG A 123 7.02 9.42 8.60
N LEU A 124 7.27 9.73 7.33
CA LEU A 124 6.79 10.96 6.69
C LEU A 124 5.26 11.03 6.71
N ARG A 125 4.58 9.95 6.30
CA ARG A 125 3.11 9.89 6.28
C ARG A 125 2.52 10.08 7.68
N MET A 126 3.02 9.36 8.68
CA MET A 126 2.56 9.51 10.06
C MET A 126 2.78 10.94 10.58
N SER A 127 3.94 11.53 10.27
CA SER A 127 4.26 12.89 10.67
C SER A 127 3.32 13.91 10.02
N GLU A 128 2.97 13.73 8.75
CA GLU A 128 1.98 14.56 8.04
C GLU A 128 0.58 14.42 8.66
N ASP A 129 0.15 13.19 8.93
CA ASP A 129 -1.17 12.91 9.52
C ASP A 129 -1.31 13.51 10.93
N VAL A 130 -0.28 13.39 11.76
CA VAL A 130 -0.22 13.99 13.10
C VAL A 130 -0.22 15.51 13.02
N GLN A 131 0.57 16.11 12.12
CA GLN A 131 0.57 17.55 11.90
C GLN A 131 -0.82 18.06 11.49
N TYR A 132 -1.46 17.36 10.55
CA TYR A 132 -2.79 17.70 10.07
C TYR A 132 -3.85 17.60 11.18
N LEU A 133 -3.82 16.54 11.99
CA LEU A 133 -4.76 16.33 13.09
C LEU A 133 -4.61 17.42 14.16
N LEU A 134 -3.36 17.74 14.56
CA LEU A 134 -3.08 18.71 15.62
C LEU A 134 -3.22 20.16 15.15
N GLY A 135 -3.01 20.44 13.87
CA GLY A 135 -3.14 21.78 13.26
C GLY A 135 -4.49 22.45 13.47
N ARG A 136 -5.53 21.67 13.77
CA ARG A 136 -6.89 22.16 14.07
C ARG A 136 -6.99 22.89 15.42
N HIS A 137 -6.10 22.60 16.36
CA HIS A 137 -6.23 23.02 17.76
C HIS A 137 -4.96 23.63 18.36
N PHE A 138 -3.79 23.30 17.83
CA PHE A 138 -2.50 23.68 18.41
C PHE A 138 -1.68 24.56 17.47
N GLY A 139 -0.80 25.38 18.05
CA GLY A 139 0.17 26.18 17.31
C GLY A 139 1.39 25.38 16.87
N ARG A 140 2.12 25.90 15.88
CA ARG A 140 3.30 25.26 15.25
C ARG A 140 4.29 24.64 16.25
N GLU A 141 4.67 25.38 17.28
CA GLU A 141 5.67 24.90 18.27
C GLU A 141 5.19 23.65 19.03
N ALA A 142 3.90 23.58 19.38
CA ALA A 142 3.35 22.40 20.06
C ALA A 142 3.29 21.20 19.12
N ILE A 143 2.97 21.43 17.84
CA ILE A 143 2.95 20.38 16.81
C ILE A 143 4.36 19.84 16.57
N GLU A 144 5.36 20.73 16.43
CA GLU A 144 6.77 20.36 16.25
C GLU A 144 7.28 19.46 17.39
N ARG A 145 6.89 19.73 18.64
CA ARG A 145 7.24 18.86 19.77
C ARG A 145 6.66 17.46 19.61
N VAL A 146 5.40 17.32 19.17
CA VAL A 146 4.79 16.00 18.98
C VAL A 146 5.44 15.26 17.80
N VAL A 147 5.68 15.96 16.68
CA VAL A 147 6.38 15.37 15.53
C VAL A 147 7.79 14.90 15.91
N SER A 148 8.50 15.62 16.79
CA SER A 148 9.80 15.17 17.32
C SER A 148 9.68 13.83 18.03
N VAL A 149 8.67 13.66 18.90
CA VAL A 149 8.43 12.39 19.60
C VAL A 149 8.09 11.27 18.61
N VAL A 150 7.28 11.55 17.60
CA VAL A 150 6.98 10.58 16.53
C VAL A 150 8.28 10.13 15.83
N ASN A 151 9.14 11.07 15.44
CA ASN A 151 10.41 10.74 14.81
C ASN A 151 11.32 9.90 15.71
N GLU A 152 11.38 10.20 17.01
CA GLU A 152 12.14 9.40 17.98
C GLU A 152 11.62 7.96 18.09
N LEU A 153 10.30 7.75 18.02
CA LEU A 153 9.69 6.41 18.00
C LEU A 153 10.08 5.63 16.75
N PHE A 154 10.05 6.26 15.57
CA PHE A 154 10.51 5.63 14.33
C PHE A 154 12.02 5.31 14.36
N ASP A 155 12.85 6.17 14.95
CA ASP A 155 14.29 5.86 15.11
C ASP A 155 14.53 4.64 16.00
N GLN A 156 13.75 4.51 17.08
CA GLN A 156 13.82 3.36 17.99
C GLN A 156 13.35 2.07 17.32
N ASP A 157 12.17 2.11 16.68
CA ASP A 157 11.60 0.98 15.94
C ASP A 157 12.57 0.46 14.86
N TRP A 158 13.13 1.37 14.06
CA TRP A 158 14.14 1.01 13.05
C TRP A 158 15.36 0.31 13.65
N SER A 159 15.89 0.86 14.76
CA SER A 159 17.03 0.27 15.46
C SER A 159 16.73 -1.15 15.97
N ASP A 160 15.52 -1.38 16.47
CA ASP A 160 15.13 -2.68 17.02
C ASP A 160 14.91 -3.71 15.92
N ARG A 161 14.26 -3.34 14.82
CA ARG A 161 14.10 -4.22 13.64
C ARG A 161 15.44 -4.63 13.04
N GLN A 162 16.40 -3.71 12.97
CA GLN A 162 17.77 -4.02 12.54
C GLN A 162 18.45 -5.06 13.44
N LYS A 163 18.22 -5.01 14.76
CA LYS A 163 18.77 -6.00 15.71
C LYS A 163 18.11 -7.37 15.56
N LEU A 164 16.81 -7.40 15.25
CA LEU A 164 16.01 -8.61 15.12
C LEU A 164 16.15 -9.27 13.73
N GLY A 165 16.67 -8.55 12.73
CA GLY A 165 16.78 -9.03 11.35
C GLY A 165 15.47 -9.01 10.58
N GLU A 166 14.49 -8.21 11.04
CA GLU A 166 13.14 -8.12 10.47
C GLU A 166 13.03 -6.90 9.53
N LEU A 167 13.77 -6.92 8.43
CA LEU A 167 13.72 -5.89 7.40
C LEU A 167 12.92 -6.40 6.20
N GLN A 168 11.60 -6.18 6.21
CA GLN A 168 10.72 -6.55 5.09
C GLN A 168 10.49 -5.37 4.14
N THR A 169 10.24 -5.69 2.86
CA THR A 169 10.00 -4.71 1.77
C THR A 169 8.52 -4.46 1.48
N SER A 170 7.64 -4.94 2.36
CA SER A 170 6.21 -4.67 2.33
C SER A 170 5.74 -4.66 3.77
N GLU A 171 5.08 -3.59 4.20
CA GLU A 171 4.57 -3.48 5.57
C GLU A 171 3.08 -3.19 5.60
N HIS A 172 2.39 -4.01 6.38
CA HIS A 172 0.97 -3.90 6.64
C HIS A 172 0.70 -2.91 7.77
N LEU A 173 -0.17 -1.93 7.50
CA LEU A 173 -0.69 -1.03 8.50
C LEU A 173 -2.23 -1.00 8.41
N PRO A 174 -2.95 -1.49 9.44
CA PRO A 174 -4.40 -1.33 9.48
C PRO A 174 -4.75 0.16 9.65
N LEU A 175 -5.68 0.68 8.84
CA LEU A 175 -6.20 2.03 9.02
C LEU A 175 -7.26 2.03 10.11
N ALA A 176 -6.97 2.68 11.24
CA ALA A 176 -8.01 2.99 12.21
C ALA A 176 -8.86 4.15 11.68
N ARG A 177 -10.08 3.89 11.19
CA ARG A 177 -11.04 4.95 10.89
C ARG A 177 -12.17 5.02 11.91
N HIS A 178 -12.42 6.25 12.35
CA HIS A 178 -13.36 6.64 13.39
C HIS A 178 -14.79 6.19 13.06
N LYS A 179 -15.45 5.57 14.04
CA LYS A 179 -16.91 5.50 14.08
C LYS A 179 -17.47 6.89 13.79
N HIS A 180 -18.18 7.04 12.68
CA HIS A 180 -19.05 8.19 12.48
C HIS A 180 -20.03 8.23 13.65
N LEU A 181 -19.84 9.19 14.55
CA LEU A 181 -20.86 9.58 15.51
C LEU A 181 -21.97 10.26 14.70
N HIS A 182 -23.00 9.48 14.37
CA HIS A 182 -24.32 10.00 14.06
C HIS A 182 -25.13 10.14 15.36
#